data_AF-A0A536P611-F1
#
_entry.id   AF-A0A536P611-F1
#
_cell.length_a   1.000
_cell.length_b   1.000
_cell.length_c   1.000
_cell.angle_alpha   90.00
_cell.angle_beta   90.00
_cell.angle_gamma   90.00
#
_symmetry.space_group_name_H-M   'P 1'
#
loop_
_entity.id
_entity.type
_entity.pdbx_description
1 polymer ?
#
loop_
_entity_poly.entity_id
_entity_poly.type
_entity_poly.pdbx_seq_one_letter_code
_entity_poly.pdbx_strand_id
1 'polypeptide(L)'
;MWGGVVRVTGSGLGCPDWPLCHGQFLPSLDTATRIEWTHRFLAIVSGLAVAALVLWSLLRYRADRRVLALAIVAAVLYPLQAVLGAITVVLELPPEWVTLHLANAELLLATLTILAVVVRWPELARSRAPGWTWLALAAAVGTFVLMLSGAYVRGAGATAVCV
;
A
#
# COMPACT_ATOMS: atom_id res chain seq x y z
N MET A 1 6.25 1.41 -3.35
CA MET A 1 7.50 1.96 -3.94
C MET A 1 7.37 3.44 -4.28
N TRP A 2 6.52 3.85 -5.22
CA TRP A 2 6.40 5.27 -5.62
C TRP A 2 6.00 6.25 -4.51
N GLY A 3 5.17 5.83 -3.53
CA GLY A 3 4.91 6.66 -2.35
C GLY A 3 6.16 7.01 -1.54
N GLY A 4 7.15 6.10 -1.50
CA GLY A 4 8.46 6.37 -0.91
C GLY A 4 9.24 7.42 -1.72
N VAL A 5 9.19 7.34 -3.05
CA VAL A 5 9.81 8.34 -3.95
C VAL A 5 9.19 9.72 -3.74
N VAL A 6 7.85 9.80 -3.72
CA VAL A 6 7.11 11.03 -3.41
C VAL A 6 7.58 11.61 -2.07
N ARG A 7 7.72 10.76 -1.04
CA ARG A 7 8.14 11.20 0.29
C ARG A 7 9.57 11.71 0.35
N VAL A 8 10.55 10.98 -0.21
CA VAL A 8 11.97 11.36 -0.11
C VAL A 8 12.30 12.59 -0.96
N THR A 9 11.54 12.83 -2.03
CA THR A 9 11.70 14.00 -2.90
C THR A 9 10.92 15.22 -2.41
N GLY A 10 10.12 15.10 -1.35
CA GLY A 10 9.26 16.18 -0.86
C GLY A 10 8.08 16.50 -1.78
N SER A 11 7.75 15.61 -2.72
CA SER A 11 6.73 15.83 -3.76
C SER A 11 5.31 15.49 -3.30
N GLY A 12 5.05 15.34 -2.00
CA GLY A 12 3.76 14.85 -1.48
C GLY A 12 2.59 15.83 -1.60
N LEU A 13 2.88 17.09 -1.96
CA LEU A 13 1.90 18.14 -2.26
C LEU A 13 2.18 18.78 -3.63
N GLY A 14 2.78 18.01 -4.55
CA GLY A 14 2.92 18.43 -5.95
C GLY A 14 1.56 18.61 -6.64
N CYS A 15 0.55 17.84 -6.24
CA CYS A 15 -0.84 17.94 -6.67
C CYS A 15 -1.74 18.25 -5.47
N PRO A 16 -2.12 19.52 -5.22
CA PRO A 16 -2.85 19.92 -4.01
C PRO A 16 -4.31 19.45 -3.99
N ASP A 17 -4.88 19.15 -5.14
CA ASP A 17 -6.24 18.64 -5.34
C ASP A 17 -6.24 17.13 -5.61
N TRP A 18 -7.42 16.52 -5.47
CA TRP A 18 -7.67 15.12 -5.78
C TRP A 18 -9.12 14.99 -6.30
N PRO A 19 -9.40 14.19 -7.36
CA PRO A 19 -8.51 13.26 -8.05
C PRO A 19 -7.63 13.89 -9.14
N LEU A 20 -7.89 15.14 -9.50
CA LEU A 20 -7.12 15.89 -10.48
C LEU A 20 -5.81 16.42 -9.89
N CYS A 21 -4.98 17.04 -10.72
CA CYS A 21 -3.76 17.72 -10.32
C CYS A 21 -3.73 19.11 -10.98
N HIS A 22 -3.83 20.16 -10.17
CA HIS A 22 -4.07 21.54 -10.58
C HIS A 22 -5.30 21.69 -11.49
N GLY A 23 -6.38 20.95 -11.20
CA GLY A 23 -7.60 20.93 -12.01
C GLY A 23 -7.45 20.25 -13.38
N GLN A 24 -6.30 19.64 -13.66
CA GLN A 24 -6.01 18.95 -14.92
C GLN A 24 -5.71 17.46 -14.68
N PHE A 25 -5.90 16.64 -15.71
CA PHE A 25 -5.48 15.24 -15.64
C PHE A 25 -4.00 15.06 -15.97
N LEU A 26 -3.42 15.88 -16.86
CA LEU A 26 -2.00 15.80 -17.19
C LEU A 26 -1.18 16.74 -16.29
N PRO A 27 0.02 16.32 -15.86
CA PRO A 27 0.85 17.13 -14.98
C PRO A 27 1.48 18.30 -15.74
N SER A 28 1.74 19.39 -15.02
CA SER A 28 2.66 20.45 -15.44
C SER A 28 4.11 19.94 -15.53
N LEU A 29 4.99 20.76 -16.11
CA LEU A 29 6.40 20.42 -16.32
C LEU A 29 7.28 20.55 -15.07
N ASP A 30 6.73 20.89 -13.91
CA ASP A 30 7.49 20.91 -12.67
C ASP A 30 7.70 19.49 -12.12
N THR A 31 8.84 19.30 -11.46
CA THR A 31 9.29 17.96 -11.06
C THR A 31 8.42 17.34 -9.97
N ALA A 32 7.99 18.12 -8.97
CA ALA A 32 7.20 17.61 -7.86
C ALA A 32 5.82 17.12 -8.34
N THR A 33 5.12 17.91 -9.16
CA THR A 33 3.85 17.53 -9.77
C THR A 33 3.97 16.26 -10.60
N ARG A 34 5.01 16.13 -11.44
CA ARG A 34 5.23 14.90 -12.23
C ARG A 34 5.44 13.67 -11.37
N ILE A 35 6.19 13.78 -10.27
CA ILE A 35 6.46 12.66 -9.37
C ILE A 35 5.16 12.20 -8.69
N GLU A 36 4.38 13.15 -8.14
CA GLU A 36 3.12 12.81 -7.48
C GLU A 36 2.09 12.27 -8.46
N TRP A 37 1.95 12.92 -9.62
CA TRP A 37 1.07 12.46 -10.69
C TRP A 37 1.43 11.04 -11.14
N THR A 38 2.71 10.74 -11.30
CA THR A 38 3.19 9.39 -11.68
C THR A 38 2.82 8.37 -10.61
N HIS A 39 2.95 8.72 -9.33
CA HIS A 39 2.50 7.87 -8.24
C HIS A 39 0.99 7.58 -8.31
N ARG A 40 0.16 8.60 -8.56
CA ARG A 40 -1.31 8.47 -8.70
C ARG A 40 -1.70 7.65 -9.94
N PHE A 41 -1.05 7.89 -11.06
CA PHE A 41 -1.26 7.13 -12.30
C PHE A 41 -0.95 5.64 -12.11
N LEU A 42 0.19 5.32 -11.50
CA LEU A 42 0.56 3.94 -11.21
C LEU A 42 -0.36 3.30 -10.16
N ALA A 43 -0.91 4.08 -9.23
CA ALA A 43 -1.95 3.60 -8.35
C ALA A 43 -3.16 3.13 -9.18
N ILE A 44 -3.69 3.95 -10.08
CA ILE A 44 -4.83 3.60 -10.96
C ILE A 44 -4.54 2.30 -11.73
N VAL A 45 -3.38 2.20 -12.39
CA VAL A 45 -2.99 1.00 -13.13
C VAL A 45 -2.95 -0.23 -12.22
N SER A 46 -2.38 -0.09 -11.02
CA SER A 46 -2.35 -1.16 -10.02
C SER A 46 -3.76 -1.56 -9.56
N GLY A 47 -4.68 -0.61 -9.46
CA GLY A 47 -6.08 -0.86 -9.08
C GLY A 47 -6.83 -1.69 -10.10
N LEU A 48 -6.62 -1.41 -11.39
CA LEU A 48 -7.16 -2.23 -12.47
C LEU A 48 -6.61 -3.67 -12.40
N ALA A 49 -5.31 -3.82 -12.13
CA ALA A 49 -4.69 -5.13 -11.96
C ALA A 49 -5.25 -5.89 -10.75
N VAL A 50 -5.43 -5.22 -9.60
CA VAL A 50 -6.05 -5.81 -8.41
C VAL A 50 -7.50 -6.19 -8.66
N ALA A 51 -8.29 -5.33 -9.31
CA ALA A 51 -9.68 -5.63 -9.66
C ALA A 51 -9.78 -6.85 -10.59
N ALA A 52 -8.92 -6.93 -11.62
CA ALA A 52 -8.84 -8.09 -12.50
C ALA A 52 -8.44 -9.36 -11.75
N LEU A 53 -7.48 -9.28 -10.83
CA LEU A 53 -7.05 -10.40 -9.99
C LEU A 53 -8.17 -10.90 -9.07
N VAL A 54 -8.91 -9.99 -8.43
CA VAL A 54 -10.06 -10.32 -7.59
C VAL A 54 -11.14 -11.02 -8.41
N LEU A 55 -11.50 -10.45 -9.56
CA LEU A 55 -12.49 -11.06 -10.48
C LEU A 55 -12.03 -12.45 -10.92
N TRP A 56 -10.78 -12.60 -11.33
CA TRP A 56 -10.22 -13.89 -11.71
C TRP A 56 -10.28 -14.91 -10.56
N SER A 57 -9.96 -14.48 -9.34
CA SER A 57 -10.02 -15.32 -8.14
C SER A 57 -11.45 -15.80 -7.87
N LEU A 58 -12.44 -14.90 -7.97
CA LEU A 58 -13.86 -15.22 -7.80
C LEU A 58 -14.37 -16.21 -8.85
N LEU A 59 -13.94 -16.07 -10.10
CA LEU A 59 -14.37 -16.94 -11.21
C LEU A 59 -13.71 -18.33 -11.15
N ARG A 60 -12.40 -18.38 -10.87
CA ARG A 60 -11.60 -19.62 -11.00
C ARG A 60 -11.46 -20.43 -9.71
N TYR A 61 -11.52 -19.78 -8.54
CA TYR A 61 -11.22 -20.38 -7.24
C TYR A 61 -12.44 -20.34 -6.28
N ARG A 62 -13.66 -20.29 -6.83
CA ARG A 62 -14.92 -20.27 -6.08
C ARG A 62 -15.11 -21.36 -5.00
N ALA A 63 -14.40 -22.48 -5.10
CA ALA A 63 -14.44 -23.56 -4.11
C ALA A 63 -13.38 -23.42 -3.00
N ASP A 64 -12.34 -22.61 -3.21
CA ASP A 64 -11.26 -22.41 -2.25
C ASP A 64 -11.54 -21.19 -1.37
N ARG A 65 -12.05 -21.45 -0.17
CA ARG A 65 -12.41 -20.41 0.80
C ARG A 65 -11.23 -19.52 1.20
N ARG A 66 -9.99 -20.04 1.21
CA ARG A 66 -8.80 -19.26 1.58
C ARG A 66 -8.45 -18.25 0.51
N VAL A 67 -8.45 -18.69 -0.76
CA VAL A 67 -8.23 -17.81 -1.92
C VAL A 67 -9.31 -16.73 -1.98
N LEU A 68 -10.58 -17.09 -1.78
CA LEU A 68 -11.68 -16.13 -1.76
C LEU A 68 -11.57 -15.11 -0.62
N ALA A 69 -11.24 -15.55 0.59
CA ALA A 69 -11.06 -14.64 1.72
C ALA A 69 -9.95 -13.61 1.45
N LEU A 70 -8.80 -14.04 0.93
CA LEU A 70 -7.69 -13.15 0.58
C LEU A 70 -8.06 -12.18 -0.56
N ALA A 71 -8.79 -12.66 -1.58
CA ALA A 71 -9.28 -11.81 -2.66
C ALA A 71 -10.26 -10.74 -2.15
N ILE A 72 -11.17 -11.10 -1.24
CA ILE A 72 -12.11 -10.15 -0.62
C ILE A 72 -11.35 -9.13 0.24
N VAL A 73 -10.38 -9.57 1.05
CA VAL A 73 -9.53 -8.67 1.85
C VAL A 73 -8.81 -7.68 0.94
N ALA A 74 -8.20 -8.13 -0.17
CA ALA A 74 -7.56 -7.24 -1.14
C ALA A 74 -8.56 -6.26 -1.78
N ALA A 75 -9.77 -6.72 -2.10
CA ALA A 75 -10.84 -5.90 -2.67
C ALA A 75 -11.34 -4.80 -1.71
N VAL A 76 -11.15 -4.98 -0.39
CA VAL A 76 -11.46 -3.97 0.63
C VAL A 76 -10.27 -3.05 0.89
N LEU A 77 -9.06 -3.62 1.05
CA LEU A 77 -7.85 -2.86 1.36
C LEU A 77 -7.46 -1.90 0.24
N TYR A 78 -7.69 -2.26 -1.03
CA TYR A 78 -7.29 -1.40 -2.15
C TYR A 78 -8.11 -0.09 -2.25
N PRO A 79 -9.47 -0.10 -2.24
CA PRO A 79 -10.24 1.14 -2.14
C PRO A 79 -9.91 1.95 -0.89
N LEU A 80 -9.70 1.29 0.25
CA LEU A 80 -9.26 1.96 1.48
C LEU A 80 -7.91 2.66 1.30
N GLN A 81 -6.97 2.06 0.55
CA GLN A 81 -5.69 2.69 0.22
C GLN A 81 -5.89 3.99 -0.55
N ALA A 82 -6.77 3.99 -1.55
CA ALA A 82 -7.06 5.17 -2.36
C ALA A 82 -7.69 6.28 -1.50
N VAL A 83 -8.63 5.95 -0.62
CA VAL A 83 -9.26 6.89 0.31
C VAL A 83 -8.23 7.49 1.28
N LEU A 84 -7.41 6.64 1.92
CA LEU A 84 -6.35 7.12 2.82
C LEU A 84 -5.36 8.02 2.07
N GLY A 85 -5.03 7.71 0.82
CA GLY A 85 -4.16 8.54 -0.01
C GLY A 85 -4.77 9.90 -0.31
N ALA A 86 -6.06 9.95 -0.66
CA ALA A 86 -6.77 11.21 -0.86
C ALA A 86 -6.79 12.05 0.43
N ILE A 87 -7.07 11.42 1.59
CA ILE A 87 -7.04 12.10 2.90
C ILE A 87 -5.65 12.69 3.18
N THR A 88 -4.57 11.95 2.89
CA THR A 88 -3.21 12.47 3.11
C THR A 88 -2.90 13.73 2.31
N VAL A 89 -3.42 13.84 1.09
CA VAL A 89 -3.23 15.04 0.25
C VAL A 89 -4.11 16.18 0.76
N VAL A 90 -5.40 15.93 0.92
CA VAL A 90 -6.40 16.96 1.27
C VAL A 90 -6.13 17.57 2.65
N LEU A 91 -5.57 16.80 3.58
CA LEU A 91 -5.21 17.29 4.91
C LEU A 91 -3.75 17.77 5.02
N GLU A 92 -3.03 17.90 3.90
CA GLU A 92 -1.67 18.42 3.87
C GLU A 92 -0.64 17.57 4.67
N LEU A 93 -0.67 16.26 4.45
CA LEU A 93 0.27 15.25 4.98
C LEU A 93 0.36 15.12 6.51
N PRO A 94 -0.75 15.03 7.29
CA PRO A 94 -0.63 14.79 8.72
C PRO A 94 0.00 13.41 8.99
N PRO A 95 0.92 13.30 9.97
CA PRO A 95 1.73 12.10 10.17
C PRO A 95 0.88 10.85 10.46
N GLU A 96 -0.26 11.01 11.13
CA GLU A 96 -1.18 9.91 11.45
C GLU A 96 -1.74 9.29 10.17
N TRP A 97 -2.27 10.12 9.27
CA TRP A 97 -2.88 9.66 8.01
C TRP A 97 -1.85 9.09 7.06
N VAL A 98 -0.66 9.69 6.97
CA VAL A 98 0.44 9.17 6.15
C VAL A 98 0.90 7.80 6.67
N THR A 99 0.96 7.63 7.99
CA THR A 99 1.33 6.36 8.62
C THR A 99 0.24 5.30 8.42
N LEU A 100 -1.04 5.65 8.56
CA LEU A 100 -2.16 4.75 8.27
C LEU A 100 -2.21 4.33 6.79
N HIS A 101 -1.94 5.27 5.88
CA HIS A 101 -1.83 4.99 4.45
C HIS A 101 -0.69 3.99 4.15
N LEU A 102 0.46 4.13 4.81
CA LEU A 102 1.56 3.16 4.70
C LEU A 102 1.17 1.79 5.27
N ALA A 103 0.58 1.76 6.48
CA ALA A 103 0.14 0.54 7.15
C ALA A 103 -0.82 -0.26 6.26
N ASN A 104 -1.82 0.39 5.68
CA ASN A 104 -2.77 -0.25 4.78
C ASN A 104 -2.11 -0.77 3.49
N ALA A 105 -1.13 -0.03 2.94
CA ALA A 105 -0.34 -0.49 1.78
C ALA A 105 0.45 -1.76 2.08
N GLU A 106 1.08 -1.86 3.26
CA GLU A 106 1.82 -3.05 3.68
C GLU A 106 0.91 -4.25 3.90
N LEU A 107 -0.28 -4.05 4.50
CA LEU A 107 -1.29 -5.10 4.64
C LEU A 107 -1.81 -5.59 3.28
N LEU A 108 -2.06 -4.66 2.34
CA LEU A 108 -2.45 -5.00 0.98
C LEU A 108 -1.36 -5.80 0.29
N LEU A 109 -0.09 -5.37 0.38
CA LEU A 109 1.05 -6.08 -0.18
C LEU A 109 1.14 -7.50 0.39
N ALA A 110 1.10 -7.64 1.72
CA ALA A 110 1.14 -8.94 2.39
C ALA A 110 -0.01 -9.85 1.91
N THR A 111 -1.23 -9.32 1.82
CA THR A 111 -2.40 -10.04 1.34
C THR A 111 -2.20 -10.56 -0.09
N LEU A 112 -1.75 -9.69 -1.00
CA LEU A 112 -1.49 -10.05 -2.39
C LEU A 112 -0.35 -11.06 -2.53
N THR A 113 0.71 -10.94 -1.73
CA THR A 113 1.82 -11.90 -1.70
C THR A 113 1.35 -13.27 -1.21
N ILE A 114 0.58 -13.32 -0.11
CA ILE A 114 0.03 -14.58 0.41
C ILE A 114 -0.92 -15.21 -0.61
N LEU A 115 -1.79 -14.42 -1.24
CA LEU A 115 -2.68 -14.89 -2.31
C LEU A 115 -1.88 -15.50 -3.46
N ALA A 116 -0.84 -14.82 -3.94
CA ALA A 116 0.03 -15.32 -5.00
C ALA A 116 0.71 -16.63 -4.59
N VAL A 117 1.18 -16.75 -3.34
CA VAL A 117 1.81 -17.98 -2.84
C VAL A 117 0.82 -19.14 -2.77
N VAL A 118 -0.36 -18.93 -2.21
CA VAL A 118 -1.41 -19.95 -2.09
C VAL A 118 -1.83 -20.48 -3.46
N VAL A 119 -1.96 -19.58 -4.45
CA VAL A 119 -2.36 -19.93 -5.81
C VAL A 119 -1.24 -20.61 -6.60
N ARG A 120 0.01 -20.14 -6.48
CA ARG A 120 1.14 -20.61 -7.29
C ARG A 120 1.83 -21.84 -6.71
N TRP A 121 1.84 -21.98 -5.39
CA TRP A 121 2.50 -23.07 -4.67
C TRP A 121 1.56 -23.68 -3.62
N PRO A 122 0.46 -24.35 -4.06
CA PRO A 122 -0.54 -24.90 -3.16
C PRO A 122 0.00 -25.99 -2.21
N GLU A 123 1.04 -26.72 -2.61
CA GLU A 123 1.70 -27.71 -1.74
C GLU A 123 2.44 -27.04 -0.57
N LEU A 124 3.14 -25.93 -0.83
CA LEU A 124 3.79 -25.15 0.22
C LEU A 124 2.76 -24.58 1.20
N ALA A 125 1.66 -24.03 0.68
CA ALA A 125 0.57 -23.47 1.49
C ALA A 125 -0.19 -24.51 2.34
N ARG A 126 -0.11 -25.79 1.98
CA ARG A 126 -0.69 -26.91 2.75
C ARG A 126 0.31 -27.59 3.69
N SER A 127 1.60 -27.36 3.50
CA SER A 127 2.65 -27.96 4.34
C SER A 127 2.54 -27.50 5.80
N ARG A 128 2.95 -28.38 6.73
CA ARG A 128 2.95 -28.05 8.16
C ARG A 128 4.04 -27.03 8.45
N ALA A 129 3.65 -25.89 9.02
CA ALA A 129 4.59 -24.88 9.46
C ALA A 129 5.58 -25.46 10.49
N PRO A 130 6.90 -25.27 10.31
CA PRO A 130 7.89 -25.66 11.30
C PRO A 130 7.70 -24.91 12.62
N GLY A 131 8.25 -25.44 13.72
CA GLY A 131 8.13 -24.84 15.05
C GLY A 131 8.71 -23.43 15.16
N TRP A 132 9.63 -23.02 14.27
CA TRP A 132 10.23 -21.68 14.26
C TRP A 132 9.44 -20.64 13.46
N THR A 133 8.26 -20.96 12.91
CA THR A 133 7.46 -19.99 12.14
C THR A 133 7.08 -18.77 12.97
N TRP A 134 7.00 -18.89 14.30
CA TRP A 134 6.79 -17.74 15.18
C TRP A 134 7.92 -16.70 15.08
N LEU A 135 9.18 -17.10 14.81
CA LEU A 135 10.28 -16.15 14.61
C LEU A 135 10.05 -15.31 13.36
N ALA A 136 9.59 -15.94 12.28
CA ALA A 136 9.24 -15.23 11.05
C ALA A 136 8.04 -14.28 11.27
N LEU A 137 7.03 -14.71 12.02
CA LEU A 137 5.89 -13.86 12.40
C LEU A 137 6.32 -12.69 13.28
N ALA A 138 7.15 -12.93 14.30
CA ALA A 138 7.69 -11.91 15.17
C ALA A 138 8.54 -10.90 14.40
N ALA A 139 9.38 -11.36 13.47
CA ALA A 139 10.17 -10.50 12.59
C ALA A 139 9.29 -9.67 11.64
N ALA A 140 8.24 -10.27 11.06
CA ALA A 140 7.30 -9.55 10.20
C ALA A 140 6.54 -8.46 10.97
N VAL A 141 6.01 -8.78 12.15
CA VAL A 141 5.32 -7.82 13.03
C VAL A 141 6.28 -6.73 13.51
N GLY A 142 7.48 -7.11 13.94
CA GLY A 142 8.51 -6.15 14.36
C GLY A 142 8.93 -5.21 13.22
N THR A 143 9.06 -5.72 12.00
CA THR A 143 9.37 -4.92 10.81
C THR A 143 8.23 -3.95 10.50
N PHE A 144 6.98 -4.42 10.52
CA PHE A 144 5.80 -3.59 10.33
C PHE A 144 5.77 -2.44 11.35
N VAL A 145 5.90 -2.73 12.65
CA VAL A 145 5.94 -1.71 13.71
C VAL A 145 7.11 -0.74 13.52
N LEU A 146 8.28 -1.25 13.14
CA LEU A 146 9.46 -0.41 12.86
C LEU A 146 9.21 0.54 11.68
N MET A 147 8.60 0.06 10.60
CA MET A 147 8.26 0.89 9.44
C MET A 147 7.23 1.98 9.80
N LEU A 148 6.20 1.64 10.58
CA LEU A 148 5.19 2.61 11.02
C LEU A 148 5.77 3.67 11.97
N SER A 149 6.57 3.24 12.95
CA SER A 149 7.24 4.17 13.87
C SER A 149 8.18 5.11 13.12
N GLY A 150 8.98 4.60 12.18
CA GLY A 150 9.84 5.41 11.32
C GLY A 150 9.07 6.41 10.47
N ALA A 151 7.96 5.98 9.85
CA ALA A 151 7.10 6.85 9.06
C ALA A 151 6.49 7.99 9.89
N TYR A 152 6.02 7.68 11.10
CA TYR A 152 5.45 8.66 12.03
C TYR A 152 6.50 9.65 12.51
N VAL A 153 7.67 9.19 12.98
CA VAL A 153 8.79 10.06 13.43
C VAL A 153 9.22 11.01 12.33
N ARG A 154 9.36 10.51 11.10
CA ARG A 154 9.68 11.36 9.93
C ARG A 154 8.57 12.37 9.65
N GLY A 155 7.30 12.01 9.83
CA GLY A 155 6.14 12.88 9.58
C GLY A 155 5.98 13.97 10.63
N ALA A 156 6.21 13.64 11.90
CA ALA A 156 6.13 14.57 13.02
C ALA A 156 7.32 15.55 13.12
N GLY A 157 8.21 15.58 12.12
CA GLY A 157 9.41 16.43 12.14
C GLY A 157 10.47 16.00 13.16
N ALA A 158 10.32 14.82 13.78
CA ALA A 158 11.14 14.40 14.92
C ALA A 158 12.45 13.67 14.55
N THR A 159 12.94 13.85 13.31
CA THR A 159 14.11 13.09 12.81
C THR A 159 15.42 13.48 13.50
N ALA A 160 15.57 14.76 13.85
CA ALA A 160 16.82 15.33 14.35
C ALA A 160 16.68 15.92 15.77
N VAL A 161 15.74 15.41 16.56
CA VAL A 161 15.48 15.92 17.91
C VAL A 161 16.53 15.46 18.92
N CYS A 162 17.27 14.37 18.62
CA CYS A 162 18.26 13.75 19.52
C CYS A 162 19.71 13.90 19.03
N VAL A 163 20.00 14.92 18.20
CA VAL A 163 21.35 15.19 17.65
C VAL A 163 22.02 16.32 18.41
#